data_AF-A0A1J4X7S7-F1
#
_entry.id   AF-A0A1J4X7S7-F1
#
_cell.length_a   1.000
_cell.length_b   1.000
_cell.length_c   1.000
_cell.angle_alpha   90.00
_cell.angle_beta   90.00
_cell.angle_gamma   90.00
#
_symmetry.space_group_name_H-M   'P 1'
#
loop_
_entity.id
_entity.type
_entity.pdbx_description
1 polymer ?
#
loop_
_entity_poly.entity_id
_entity_poly.type
_entity_poly.pdbx_seq_one_letter_code
_entity_poly.pdbx_strand_id
1 'polypeptide(L)'
;MKHLTLLLITVSLLTACGSVDTPTPADENLVGGDRDAHGCIFSAGYQWCEPKQKCLRMWEEPCFASAFEAIAWELAQRHGDTQEQISLTMEQQTENHARASVRFGPEGSPGGMILAVQDNGIWRIVYEGNGSVDCPGLRAEAFPAEMLVGFCD
;
A
#
# COMPACT_ATOMS: atom_id res chain seq x y z
N MET A 1 -10.90 -26.29 -43.19
CA MET A 1 -11.33 -26.61 -44.57
C MET A 1 -12.76 -26.13 -44.73
N LYS A 2 -12.97 -25.12 -45.60
CA LYS A 2 -14.19 -24.75 -46.37
C LYS A 2 -15.50 -24.64 -45.56
N HIS A 3 -16.22 -23.52 -45.49
CA HIS A 3 -16.73 -22.66 -46.56
C HIS A 3 -17.06 -21.30 -45.95
N LEU A 4 -16.39 -20.19 -46.31
CA LEU A 4 -16.70 -19.30 -47.45
C LEU A 4 -18.20 -19.16 -47.77
N THR A 5 -18.80 -18.10 -47.25
CA THR A 5 -19.93 -17.41 -47.88
C THR A 5 -19.74 -15.89 -47.66
N LEU A 6 -19.57 -15.19 -48.78
CA LEU A 6 -19.43 -13.75 -48.94
C LEU A 6 -20.72 -13.23 -49.58
N LEU A 7 -21.03 -11.94 -49.38
CA LEU A 7 -22.13 -11.09 -49.94
C LEU A 7 -23.37 -11.00 -49.02
N LEU A 8 -23.96 -9.84 -48.71
CA LEU A 8 -24.01 -8.53 -49.36
C LEU A 8 -24.31 -7.43 -48.32
N ILE A 9 -23.84 -6.23 -48.63
CA ILE A 9 -24.03 -4.96 -47.92
C ILE A 9 -25.52 -4.57 -47.89
N THR A 10 -26.04 -4.20 -46.72
CA THR A 10 -27.14 -3.22 -46.62
C THR A 10 -26.72 -2.11 -45.68
N VAL A 11 -26.48 -0.94 -46.28
CA VAL A 11 -26.40 0.34 -45.58
C VAL A 11 -27.83 0.70 -45.19
N SER A 12 -28.13 0.72 -43.89
CA SER A 12 -29.40 1.22 -43.37
C SER A 12 -29.11 2.36 -42.41
N LEU A 13 -29.70 3.50 -42.77
CA LEU A 13 -29.61 4.84 -42.19
C LEU A 13 -29.57 4.88 -40.66
N LEU A 14 -28.76 5.82 -40.17
CA LEU A 14 -28.82 6.37 -38.83
C LEU A 14 -30.25 6.84 -38.50
N THR A 15 -30.85 6.22 -37.50
CA THR A 15 -31.96 6.82 -36.74
C THR A 15 -31.43 7.05 -35.32
N ALA A 16 -30.86 8.23 -35.11
CA ALA A 16 -30.53 8.72 -33.78
C ALA A 16 -31.84 9.10 -33.08
N CYS A 17 -32.35 8.22 -32.21
CA CYS A 17 -33.14 8.69 -31.08
C CYS A 17 -32.15 9.29 -30.08
N GLY A 18 -31.99 10.61 -30.12
CA GLY A 18 -31.36 11.34 -29.03
C GLY A 18 -32.23 11.18 -27.78
N SER A 19 -31.86 10.26 -26.90
CA SER A 19 -32.14 10.43 -25.49
C SER A 19 -31.40 11.69 -25.08
N VAL A 20 -32.15 12.76 -24.83
CA VAL A 20 -31.64 13.89 -24.06
C VAL A 20 -31.32 13.30 -22.70
N ASP A 21 -30.08 12.87 -22.52
CA ASP A 21 -29.47 12.73 -21.20
C ASP A 21 -29.41 14.15 -20.67
N THR A 22 -30.53 14.54 -20.07
CA THR A 22 -30.60 15.65 -19.14
C THR A 22 -29.45 15.41 -18.18
N PRO A 23 -28.48 16.32 -18.03
CA PRO A 23 -27.53 16.19 -16.95
C PRO A 23 -28.38 16.34 -15.68
N THR A 24 -28.72 15.21 -15.06
CA THR A 24 -29.29 15.16 -13.73
C THR A 24 -28.30 15.93 -12.85
N PRO A 25 -28.66 17.11 -12.31
CA PRO A 25 -27.84 17.74 -11.32
C PRO A 25 -28.14 17.00 -10.02
N ALA A 26 -27.43 15.90 -9.82
CA ALA A 26 -27.24 15.28 -8.51
C ALA A 26 -25.73 15.23 -8.25
N ASP A 27 -25.10 16.41 -8.28
CA ASP A 27 -23.98 16.68 -7.38
C ASP A 27 -24.59 16.85 -5.98
N GLU A 28 -25.05 15.73 -5.43
CA GLU A 28 -25.40 15.66 -4.02
C GLU A 28 -24.17 15.08 -3.34
N ASN A 29 -23.61 15.86 -2.41
CA ASN A 29 -22.60 15.42 -1.44
C ASN A 29 -23.12 14.18 -0.67
N LEU A 30 -23.07 13.02 -1.31
CA LEU A 30 -23.47 11.75 -0.73
C LEU A 30 -22.40 11.36 0.28
N VAL A 31 -22.74 11.46 1.56
CA VAL A 31 -21.91 10.97 2.65
C VAL A 31 -21.60 9.49 2.41
N GLY A 32 -20.31 9.16 2.24
CA GLY A 32 -19.84 7.80 1.98
C GLY A 32 -19.77 7.39 0.50
N GLY A 33 -19.76 8.34 -0.43
CA GLY A 33 -19.48 8.08 -1.86
C GLY A 33 -18.00 7.84 -2.19
N ASP A 34 -17.09 8.09 -1.25
CA ASP A 34 -15.64 7.98 -1.37
C ASP A 34 -15.10 6.57 -1.03
N ARG A 35 -15.79 5.54 -1.50
CA ARG A 35 -15.41 4.15 -1.26
C ARG A 35 -14.20 3.75 -2.10
N ASP A 36 -13.25 3.05 -1.50
CA ASP A 36 -12.16 2.38 -2.22
C ASP A 36 -12.62 1.07 -2.90
N ALA A 37 -11.69 0.36 -3.56
CA ALA A 37 -11.97 -0.90 -4.26
C ALA A 37 -12.50 -2.02 -3.34
N HIS A 38 -12.24 -1.92 -2.03
CA HIS A 38 -12.71 -2.85 -1.00
C HIS A 38 -14.01 -2.36 -0.32
N GLY A 39 -14.53 -1.20 -0.75
CA GLY A 39 -15.73 -0.58 -0.20
C GLY A 39 -15.50 0.22 1.08
N CYS A 40 -14.26 0.47 1.49
CA CYS A 40 -13.92 1.25 2.68
C CYS A 40 -14.12 2.74 2.44
N ILE A 41 -14.71 3.44 3.41
CA ILE A 41 -15.02 4.87 3.32
C ILE A 41 -13.90 5.66 4.01
N PHE A 42 -12.98 6.22 3.22
CA PHE A 42 -11.77 6.87 3.74
C PHE A 42 -12.10 8.13 4.57
N SER A 43 -13.07 8.93 4.15
CA SER A 43 -13.53 10.14 4.86
C SER A 43 -14.14 9.83 6.22
N ALA A 44 -14.69 8.63 6.40
CA ALA A 44 -15.16 8.14 7.69
C ALA A 44 -14.03 7.51 8.53
N GLY A 45 -12.80 7.44 7.99
CA GLY A 45 -11.62 6.88 8.65
C GLY A 45 -11.42 5.39 8.46
N TYR A 46 -12.22 4.74 7.62
CA TYR A 46 -12.06 3.33 7.31
C TYR A 46 -10.97 3.13 6.27
N GLN A 47 -10.03 2.24 6.57
CA GLN A 47 -8.94 1.84 5.70
C GLN A 47 -8.92 0.32 5.60
N TRP A 48 -8.65 -0.20 4.40
CA TRP A 48 -8.59 -1.63 4.19
C TRP A 48 -7.39 -2.26 4.90
N CYS A 49 -7.62 -3.30 5.69
CA CYS A 49 -6.59 -4.13 6.29
C CYS A 49 -6.55 -5.49 5.61
N GLU A 50 -5.56 -5.70 4.74
CA GLU A 50 -5.40 -6.92 3.94
C GLU A 50 -5.29 -8.19 4.80
N PRO A 51 -4.49 -8.27 5.88
CA PRO A 51 -4.42 -9.48 6.72
C PRO A 51 -5.76 -9.88 7.36
N LYS A 52 -6.60 -8.90 7.69
CA LYS A 52 -7.91 -9.12 8.35
C LYS A 52 -9.07 -9.15 7.38
N GLN A 53 -8.84 -8.81 6.11
CA GLN A 53 -9.86 -8.66 5.07
C GLN A 53 -11.06 -7.80 5.55
N LYS A 54 -10.74 -6.66 6.17
CA LYS A 54 -11.74 -5.80 6.84
C LYS A 54 -11.37 -4.32 6.72
N CYS A 55 -12.37 -3.48 6.52
CA CYS A 55 -12.25 -2.04 6.68
C CYS A 55 -12.16 -1.69 8.17
N LEU A 56 -11.03 -1.11 8.60
CA LEU A 56 -10.77 -0.75 9.98
C LEU A 56 -10.58 0.75 10.15
N ARG A 57 -10.99 1.26 11.30
CA ARG A 57 -10.49 2.52 11.84
C ARG A 57 -9.32 2.16 12.74
N MET A 58 -8.11 2.48 12.30
CA MET A 58 -6.88 1.97 12.95
C MET A 58 -6.75 2.40 14.42
N TRP A 59 -7.42 3.49 14.82
CA TRP A 59 -7.48 3.95 16.21
C TRP A 59 -8.49 3.17 17.09
N GLU A 60 -9.40 2.39 16.49
CA GLU A 60 -10.33 1.50 17.19
C GLU A 60 -9.80 0.06 17.22
N GLU A 61 -9.24 -0.40 16.11
CA GLU A 61 -8.63 -1.73 15.96
C GLU A 61 -7.40 -1.64 15.04
N PRO A 62 -6.19 -1.97 15.52
CA PRO A 62 -5.00 -1.94 14.67
C PRO A 62 -5.02 -3.10 13.67
N CYS A 63 -4.50 -2.87 12.46
CA CYS A 63 -4.41 -3.91 11.43
C CYS A 63 -3.43 -5.03 11.81
N PHE A 64 -2.31 -4.66 12.43
CA PHE A 64 -1.27 -5.57 12.92
C PHE A 64 -1.09 -5.40 14.43
N ALA A 65 -0.68 -6.46 15.12
CA ALA A 65 -0.44 -6.41 16.56
C ALA A 65 0.85 -5.65 16.93
N SER A 66 1.76 -5.46 15.97
CA SER A 66 3.05 -4.79 16.20
C SER A 66 3.64 -4.19 14.91
N ALA A 67 4.61 -3.28 15.08
CA ALA A 67 5.42 -2.78 13.98
C ALA A 67 6.18 -3.91 13.27
N PHE A 68 6.68 -4.89 14.03
CA PHE A 68 7.36 -6.07 13.50
C PHE A 68 6.46 -6.83 12.52
N GLU A 69 5.23 -7.13 12.92
CA GLU A 69 4.28 -7.87 12.08
C GLU A 69 3.90 -7.09 10.83
N ALA A 70 3.66 -5.78 10.96
CA ALA A 70 3.35 -4.91 9.83
C ALA A 70 4.49 -4.87 8.79
N ILE A 71 5.72 -4.69 9.26
CA ILE A 71 6.91 -4.63 8.40
C ILE A 71 7.18 -6.00 7.77
N ALA A 72 7.12 -7.09 8.54
CA ALA A 72 7.34 -8.43 8.02
C ALA A 72 6.29 -8.82 6.96
N TRP A 73 5.03 -8.45 7.17
CA TRP A 73 3.97 -8.65 6.19
C TRP A 73 4.28 -7.89 4.88
N GLU A 74 4.60 -6.61 4.97
CA GLU A 74 4.90 -5.78 3.78
C GLU A 74 6.10 -6.33 3.00
N LEU A 75 7.15 -6.77 3.69
CA LEU A 75 8.32 -7.38 3.07
C LEU A 75 7.98 -8.68 2.34
N ALA A 76 7.17 -9.55 2.94
CA ALA A 76 6.71 -10.78 2.28
C ALA A 76 5.94 -10.47 0.98
N GLN A 77 5.08 -9.45 1.01
CA GLN A 77 4.33 -9.03 -0.18
C GLN A 77 5.23 -8.45 -1.29
N ARG A 78 6.26 -7.67 -0.93
CA ARG A 78 7.18 -7.06 -1.90
C ARG A 78 8.10 -8.06 -2.58
N HIS A 79 8.63 -9.01 -1.82
CA HIS A 79 9.64 -9.95 -2.32
C HIS A 79 9.06 -11.27 -2.81
N GLY A 80 7.79 -11.55 -2.51
CA GLY A 80 7.16 -12.82 -2.86
C GLY A 80 7.74 -14.02 -2.08
N ASP A 81 8.56 -13.74 -1.07
CA ASP A 81 9.11 -14.73 -0.14
C ASP A 81 8.04 -15.10 0.89
N THR A 82 8.05 -16.35 1.35
CA THR A 82 7.26 -16.72 2.52
C THR A 82 7.92 -16.13 3.77
N GLN A 83 7.14 -15.73 4.78
CA GLN A 83 7.66 -15.05 5.98
C GLN A 83 8.82 -15.82 6.65
N GLU A 84 8.88 -17.14 6.47
CA GLU A 84 9.91 -18.03 7.01
C GLU A 84 11.30 -17.81 6.40
N GLN A 85 11.41 -17.13 5.25
CA GLN A 85 12.68 -16.80 4.60
C GLN A 85 13.14 -15.36 4.88
N ILE A 86 12.37 -14.61 5.68
CA ILE A 86 12.68 -13.23 6.07
C ILE A 86 13.10 -13.23 7.53
N SER A 87 14.37 -12.92 7.79
CA SER A 87 14.88 -12.67 9.14
C SER A 87 14.87 -11.17 9.41
N LEU A 88 13.83 -10.70 10.10
CA LEU A 88 13.69 -9.32 10.55
C LEU A 88 14.12 -9.20 12.01
N THR A 89 14.93 -8.20 12.35
CA THR A 89 15.38 -7.91 13.72
C THR A 89 15.16 -6.44 14.04
N MET A 90 14.26 -6.13 14.97
CA MET A 90 14.02 -4.76 15.43
C MET A 90 15.21 -4.26 16.25
N GLU A 91 15.82 -3.16 15.81
CA GLU A 91 16.98 -2.56 16.47
C GLU A 91 16.57 -1.36 17.34
N GLN A 92 15.70 -0.50 16.79
CA GLN A 92 15.15 0.65 17.50
C GLN A 92 13.69 0.84 17.10
N GLN A 93 12.85 1.24 18.05
CA GLN A 93 11.45 1.54 17.80
C GLN A 93 10.98 2.65 18.74
N THR A 94 10.25 3.63 18.20
CA THR A 94 9.42 4.57 18.94
C THR A 94 7.94 4.28 18.64
N GLU A 95 7.04 5.16 19.08
CA GLU A 95 5.64 5.13 18.65
C GLU A 95 5.51 5.27 17.12
N ASN A 96 6.33 6.13 16.50
CA ASN A 96 6.17 6.56 15.11
C ASN A 96 7.30 6.14 14.16
N HIS A 97 8.38 5.53 14.67
CA HIS A 97 9.55 5.18 13.85
C HIS A 97 10.09 3.81 14.23
N ALA A 98 10.59 3.10 13.24
CA ALA A 98 11.21 1.81 13.40
C ALA A 98 12.49 1.72 12.56
N ARG A 99 13.51 1.11 13.15
CA ARG A 99 14.74 0.67 12.51
C ARG A 99 14.90 -0.81 12.76
N ALA A 100 15.14 -1.56 11.70
CA ALA A 100 15.37 -2.99 11.78
C ALA A 100 16.44 -3.43 10.77
N SER A 101 17.13 -4.52 11.08
CA SER A 101 17.88 -5.27 10.07
C SER A 101 16.98 -6.33 9.47
N VAL A 102 17.17 -6.58 8.18
CA VAL A 102 16.46 -7.61 7.42
C VAL A 102 17.46 -8.51 6.71
N ARG A 103 17.15 -9.79 6.53
CA ARG A 103 17.85 -10.69 5.63
C ARG A 103 16.83 -11.53 4.88
N PHE A 104 17.05 -11.66 3.58
CA PHE A 104 16.22 -12.48 2.70
C PHE A 104 16.97 -13.77 2.33
N GLY A 105 16.27 -14.90 2.39
CA GLY A 105 16.81 -16.20 2.05
C GLY A 105 17.62 -16.86 3.20
N PRO A 106 18.53 -17.80 2.87
CA PRO A 106 19.17 -18.65 3.87
C PRO A 106 20.09 -17.86 4.83
N GLU A 107 20.43 -18.51 5.95
CA GLU A 107 21.44 -17.99 6.86
C GLU A 107 22.76 -17.74 6.12
N GLY A 108 23.37 -16.57 6.36
CA GLY A 108 24.56 -16.12 5.65
C GLY A 108 24.29 -15.26 4.40
N SER A 109 23.04 -15.15 3.94
CA SER A 109 22.68 -14.14 2.93
C SER A 109 23.05 -12.73 3.39
N PRO A 110 23.45 -11.83 2.46
CA PRO A 110 23.60 -10.41 2.76
C PRO A 110 22.33 -9.87 3.40
N GLY A 111 22.48 -9.19 4.54
CA GLY A 111 21.38 -8.46 5.16
C GLY A 111 21.26 -7.05 4.58
N GLY A 112 20.26 -6.34 5.07
CA GLY A 112 19.99 -4.94 4.81
C GLY A 112 19.32 -4.27 5.98
N MET A 113 18.94 -3.01 5.77
CA MET A 113 18.26 -2.21 6.76
C MET A 113 16.86 -1.83 6.29
N ILE A 114 15.98 -1.69 7.27
CA ILE A 114 14.63 -1.17 7.14
C ILE A 114 14.51 0.07 8.00
N LEU A 115 14.01 1.15 7.42
CA LEU A 115 13.45 2.28 8.16
C LEU A 115 11.97 2.37 7.82
N ALA A 116 11.14 2.45 8.86
CA ALA A 116 9.70 2.58 8.70
C ALA A 116 9.15 3.68 9.60
N VAL A 117 8.09 4.32 9.13
CA VAL A 117 7.33 5.33 9.87
C VAL A 117 5.93 4.81 10.14
N GLN A 118 5.35 5.19 11.28
CA GLN A 118 3.94 5.01 11.56
C GLN A 118 3.23 6.33 11.34
N ASP A 119 2.16 6.30 10.54
CA ASP A 119 1.21 7.40 10.43
C ASP A 119 -0.21 6.86 10.54
N ASN A 120 -1.01 7.44 11.44
CA ASN A 120 -2.40 7.05 11.68
C ASN A 120 -2.61 5.54 11.87
N GLY A 121 -1.71 4.89 12.63
CA GLY A 121 -1.76 3.45 12.90
C GLY A 121 -1.30 2.56 11.74
N ILE A 122 -0.75 3.15 10.66
CA ILE A 122 -0.22 2.42 9.50
C ILE A 122 1.29 2.56 9.48
N TRP A 123 1.97 1.42 9.54
CA TRP A 123 3.42 1.36 9.35
C TRP A 123 3.74 1.30 7.85
N ARG A 124 4.66 2.17 7.41
CA ARG A 124 5.17 2.21 6.03
C ARG A 124 6.67 2.13 6.03
N ILE A 125 7.22 1.24 5.22
CA ILE A 125 8.66 1.16 4.96
C ILE A 125 9.04 2.33 4.04
N VAL A 126 9.87 3.25 4.54
CA VAL A 126 10.38 4.42 3.80
C VAL A 126 11.80 4.21 3.28
N TYR A 127 12.52 3.23 3.82
CA TYR A 127 13.80 2.79 3.29
C TYR A 127 13.96 1.29 3.47
N GLU A 128 14.47 0.66 2.42
CA GLU A 128 14.86 -0.75 2.38
C GLU A 128 16.12 -0.88 1.53
N GLY A 129 17.21 -1.37 2.12
CA GLY A 129 18.43 -1.64 1.37
C GLY A 129 19.73 -1.56 2.17
N ASN A 130 20.84 -1.59 1.42
CA ASN A 130 22.21 -1.74 1.94
C ASN A 130 23.11 -0.52 1.62
N GLY A 131 22.53 0.55 1.07
CA GLY A 131 23.26 1.66 0.45
C GLY A 131 23.12 3.01 1.14
N SER A 132 23.35 4.07 0.37
CA SER A 132 23.20 5.46 0.81
C SER A 132 21.72 5.82 1.00
N VAL A 133 21.40 6.43 2.13
CA VAL A 133 20.03 6.88 2.45
C VAL A 133 19.81 8.34 2.02
N ASP A 134 18.57 8.70 1.66
CA ASP A 134 18.18 10.10 1.44
C ASP A 134 17.99 10.81 2.79
N CYS A 135 19.09 11.30 3.36
CA CYS A 135 19.07 11.94 4.68
C CYS A 135 18.13 13.17 4.77
N PRO A 136 18.06 14.08 3.79
CA PRO A 136 17.02 15.12 3.77
C PRO A 136 15.60 14.55 3.87
N GLY A 137 15.27 13.51 3.09
CA GLY A 137 13.96 12.85 3.15
C GLY A 137 13.67 12.22 4.51
N LEU A 138 14.64 11.48 5.08
CA LEU A 138 14.48 10.87 6.40
C LEU A 138 14.32 11.89 7.53
N ARG A 139 14.99 13.04 7.45
CA ARG A 139 14.78 14.13 8.41
C ARG A 139 13.42 14.79 8.23
N ALA A 140 12.90 14.89 7.00
CA ALA A 140 11.55 15.39 6.74
C ALA A 140 10.46 14.44 7.29
N GLU A 141 10.75 13.13 7.31
CA GLU A 141 9.95 12.10 7.99
C GLU A 141 10.14 12.09 9.53
N ALA A 142 10.88 13.06 10.08
CA ALA A 142 11.08 13.28 11.51
C ALA A 142 11.71 12.10 12.29
N PHE A 143 12.62 11.35 11.66
CA PHE A 143 13.35 10.29 12.36
C PHE A 143 14.20 10.85 13.52
N PRO A 144 14.22 10.17 14.68
CA PRO A 144 15.16 10.46 15.76
C PRO A 144 16.61 10.38 15.26
N ALA A 145 17.46 11.31 15.71
CA ALA A 145 18.86 11.38 15.26
C ALA A 145 19.62 10.08 15.56
N GLU A 146 19.31 9.44 16.70
CA GLU A 146 19.90 8.19 17.16
C GLU A 146 19.61 7.01 16.22
N MET A 147 18.47 7.05 15.51
CA MET A 147 18.13 6.05 14.50
C MET A 147 18.95 6.23 13.22
N LEU A 148 19.42 7.45 12.95
CA LEU A 148 20.15 7.83 11.73
C LEU A 148 21.68 7.86 11.90
N VAL A 149 22.17 7.61 13.12
CA VAL A 149 23.62 7.54 13.39
C VAL A 149 24.29 6.50 12.49
N GLY A 150 25.40 6.88 11.86
CA GLY A 150 26.17 6.08 10.92
C GLY A 150 25.74 6.24 9.45
N PHE A 151 24.68 7.02 9.18
CA PHE A 151 24.12 7.19 7.84
C PHE A 151 23.95 8.66 7.46
N CYS A 152 23.48 9.46 8.42
CA CYS A 152 23.17 10.88 8.23
C CYS A 152 24.00 11.80 9.14
N ASP A 153 25.18 11.32 9.52
CA ASP A 153 26.17 12.03 10.33
C ASP A 153 26.76 13.25 9.59
#